data_AF-A0A3D0TXQ8-F1
#
_entry.id   AF-A0A3D0TXQ8-F1
#
_cell.length_a   1.000
_cell.length_b   1.000
_cell.length_c   1.000
_cell.angle_alpha   90.00
_cell.angle_beta   90.00
_cell.angle_gamma   90.00
#
_symmetry.space_group_name_H-M   'P 1'
#
loop_
_entity.id
_entity.type
_entity.pdbx_description
1 polymer ?
#
loop_
_entity_poly.entity_id
_entity_poly.type
_entity_poly.pdbx_seq_one_letter_code
_entity_poly.pdbx_strand_id
1 'polypeptide(L)'
;MSARAERDADAVHFDVADYDRWAAAAATSLEGRPADTLRSETHEGIVLEPLYDARRRSAAEAAGLPGAAPFTRGSTADGNRRGW
;
A
#
# COMPACT_ATOMS: atom_id res chain seq x y z
N MET A 1 32.36 26.71 -5.32
CA MET A 1 31.14 26.44 -6.11
C MET A 1 31.11 24.96 -6.50
N SER A 2 31.18 24.07 -5.51
CA SER A 2 31.30 22.62 -5.68
C SER A 2 30.57 21.95 -4.51
N ALA A 3 29.85 20.86 -4.82
CA ALA A 3 29.25 19.82 -3.95
C ALA A 3 27.79 19.46 -4.34
N ARG A 4 27.03 20.34 -5.01
CA ARG A 4 25.62 20.05 -5.36
C ARG A 4 25.47 19.26 -6.68
N ALA A 5 26.41 19.41 -7.63
CA ALA A 5 26.34 18.76 -8.93
C ALA A 5 26.85 17.29 -8.94
N GLU A 6 27.68 16.89 -7.97
CA GLU A 6 28.21 15.51 -7.90
C GLU A 6 27.24 14.50 -7.28
N ARG A 7 26.22 14.94 -6.53
CA ARG A 7 25.27 14.03 -5.87
C ARG A 7 24.24 13.38 -6.80
N ASP A 8 24.06 13.92 -8.01
CA ASP A 8 23.08 13.40 -8.98
C ASP A 8 23.72 12.39 -9.96
N ALA A 9 25.06 12.26 -9.98
CA ALA A 9 25.77 11.38 -10.91
C ALA A 9 25.72 9.89 -10.53
N ASP A 10 25.33 9.58 -9.29
CA ASP A 10 25.22 8.21 -8.75
C ASP A 10 23.77 7.80 -8.46
N ALA A 11 22.79 8.52 -9.02
CA ALA A 11 21.39 8.19 -8.84
C ALA A 11 21.05 6.91 -9.61
N VAL A 12 20.91 5.79 -8.91
CA VAL A 12 20.37 4.55 -9.48
C VAL A 12 18.94 4.82 -9.96
N HIS A 13 18.73 4.74 -11.27
CA HIS A 13 17.41 4.85 -11.87
C HIS A 13 16.68 3.51 -11.81
N PHE A 14 15.47 3.50 -11.26
CA PHE A 14 14.57 2.36 -11.28
C PHE A 14 13.39 2.66 -12.19
N ASP A 15 12.96 1.65 -12.95
CA ASP A 15 11.72 1.73 -13.71
C ASP A 15 10.52 1.96 -12.78
N VAL A 16 9.45 2.52 -13.33
CA VAL A 16 8.17 2.64 -12.61
C VAL A 16 7.69 1.24 -12.22
N ALA A 17 7.32 1.09 -10.95
CA ALA A 17 6.77 -0.15 -10.43
C ALA A 17 5.44 -0.48 -11.11
N ASP A 18 5.30 -1.72 -11.57
CA ASP A 18 4.13 -2.24 -12.24
C ASP A 18 3.67 -3.56 -11.59
N TYR A 19 2.36 -3.76 -11.53
CA TYR A 19 1.80 -4.92 -10.86
C TYR A 19 2.02 -6.21 -11.63
N ASP A 20 1.96 -6.17 -12.97
CA ASP A 20 2.14 -7.39 -13.77
C ASP A 20 3.58 -7.87 -13.65
N ARG A 21 4.54 -6.93 -13.64
CA ARG A 21 5.94 -7.22 -13.34
C ARG A 21 6.12 -7.82 -11.94
N TRP A 22 5.42 -7.29 -10.93
CA TRP A 22 5.41 -7.88 -9.59
C TRP A 22 4.80 -9.29 -9.57
N ALA A 23 3.66 -9.49 -10.22
CA ALA A 23 2.94 -10.77 -10.25
C ALA A 23 3.78 -11.86 -10.94
N ALA A 24 4.51 -11.51 -12.00
CA ALA A 24 5.46 -12.41 -12.66
C ALA A 24 6.64 -12.80 -11.75
N ALA A 25 7.20 -11.83 -11.01
CA ALA A 25 8.26 -12.09 -10.03
C ALA A 25 7.76 -12.96 -8.86
N ALA A 26 6.53 -12.72 -8.39
CA ALA A 26 5.87 -13.54 -7.37
C ALA A 26 5.66 -14.97 -7.89
N ALA A 27 5.14 -15.14 -9.11
CA ALA A 27 4.95 -16.46 -9.71
C ALA A 27 6.27 -17.23 -9.85
N THR A 28 7.36 -16.54 -10.21
CA THR A 28 8.71 -17.14 -10.25
C THR A 28 9.12 -17.68 -8.87
N SER A 29 8.87 -16.91 -7.81
CA SER A 29 9.14 -17.32 -6.43
C SER A 29 8.21 -18.44 -5.94
N LEU A 30 7.05 -18.63 -6.58
CA LEU A 30 6.03 -19.63 -6.25
C LEU A 30 6.12 -20.89 -7.12
N GLU A 31 7.26 -21.13 -7.78
CA GLU A 31 7.48 -22.28 -8.66
C GLU A 31 6.49 -22.31 -9.84
N GLY A 32 6.16 -21.13 -10.37
CA GLY A 32 5.23 -20.95 -11.49
C GLY A 32 3.75 -20.90 -11.11
N ARG A 33 3.40 -21.08 -9.84
CA ARG A 33 2.01 -20.90 -9.39
C ARG A 33 1.62 -19.42 -9.48
N PRO A 34 0.37 -19.09 -9.88
CA PRO A 34 -0.06 -17.71 -10.03
C PRO A 34 -0.10 -17.00 -8.67
N ALA A 35 0.18 -15.69 -8.65
CA ALA A 35 0.13 -14.88 -7.42
C ALA A 35 -1.24 -14.93 -6.72
N ASP A 36 -2.31 -15.16 -7.48
CA ASP A 36 -3.68 -15.34 -7.00
C ASP A 36 -3.83 -16.51 -6.01
N THR A 37 -2.93 -17.51 -6.01
CA THR A 37 -2.94 -18.58 -5.00
C THR A 37 -2.58 -18.10 -3.60
N LEU A 38 -2.08 -16.87 -3.45
CA LEU A 38 -1.77 -16.25 -2.17
C LEU A 38 -2.98 -15.56 -1.53
N ARG A 39 -4.13 -15.51 -2.21
CA ARG A 39 -5.37 -15.02 -1.60
C ARG A 39 -5.73 -15.90 -0.40
N SER A 40 -6.16 -15.27 0.67
CA SER A 40 -6.74 -15.96 1.83
C SER A 40 -8.18 -15.51 2.03
N GLU A 41 -9.00 -16.40 2.59
CA GLU A 41 -10.38 -16.08 2.92
C GLU A 41 -10.52 -16.06 4.44
N THR A 42 -11.11 -14.98 4.97
CA THR A 42 -11.42 -14.90 6.40
C THR A 42 -12.60 -15.81 6.74
N HIS A 43 -12.82 -16.09 8.03
CA HIS A 43 -13.95 -16.91 8.45
C HIS A 43 -15.31 -16.33 8.02
N GLU A 44 -15.38 -15.02 7.88
CA GLU A 44 -16.54 -14.24 7.46
C GLU A 44 -16.74 -14.22 5.93
N GLY A 45 -15.88 -14.91 5.17
CA GLY A 45 -15.96 -14.98 3.71
C GLY A 45 -15.34 -13.78 2.99
N ILE A 46 -14.46 -13.03 3.65
CA ILE A 46 -13.77 -11.89 3.02
C ILE A 46 -12.49 -12.39 2.36
N VAL A 47 -12.37 -12.20 1.04
CA VAL A 47 -11.16 -12.52 0.30
C VAL A 47 -10.14 -11.40 0.47
N LEU A 48 -8.99 -11.74 1.05
CA LEU A 48 -7.85 -10.84 1.21
C LEU A 48 -6.94 -10.97 -0.01
N GLU A 49 -6.73 -9.85 -0.70
CA GLU A 49 -5.78 -9.77 -1.80
C GLU A 49 -4.33 -9.85 -1.27
N PRO A 50 -3.42 -10.50 -2.00
CA PRO A 50 -2.02 -10.65 -1.57
C PRO A 50 -1.22 -9.33 -1.63
N LEU A 51 -1.71 -8.33 -2.37
CA LEU A 51 -1.12 -7.00 -2.45
C LEU A 51 -2.23 -5.94 -2.62
N TYR A 52 -2.21 -4.94 -1.73
CA TYR A 52 -3.06 -3.76 -1.82
C TYR A 52 -2.25 -2.59 -2.39
N ASP A 53 -2.69 -2.07 -3.53
CA ASP A 53 -2.03 -0.96 -4.23
C ASP A 53 -3.00 0.20 -4.47
N ALA A 54 -2.49 1.31 -5.01
CA ALA A 54 -3.27 2.52 -5.23
C ALA A 54 -4.50 2.33 -6.15
N ARG A 55 -4.50 1.32 -7.03
CA ARG A 55 -5.63 0.99 -7.92
C ARG A 55 -6.76 0.29 -7.16
N ARG A 56 -6.45 -0.31 -6.00
CA ARG A 56 -7.41 -0.94 -5.07
C ARG A 56 -7.88 0.01 -3.97
N ARG A 57 -7.45 1.28 -3.98
CA ARG A 57 -8.04 2.33 -3.13
C ARG A 57 -9.51 2.50 -3.45
N SER A 58 -10.36 2.49 -2.42
CA SER A 58 -11.75 2.91 -2.59
C SER A 58 -11.81 4.43 -2.83
N ALA A 59 -12.77 4.90 -3.63
CA ALA A 59 -12.97 6.34 -3.87
C ALA A 59 -13.29 7.16 -2.60
N ALA A 60 -13.54 6.50 -1.46
CA ALA A 60 -13.84 7.12 -0.17
C ALA A 60 -12.63 7.84 0.51
N GLU A 61 -11.49 7.95 -0.17
CA GLU A 61 -10.23 8.40 0.43
C GLU A 61 -9.90 9.89 0.28
N ALA A 62 -10.92 10.74 0.32
CA ALA A 62 -10.72 12.00 1.03
C ALA A 62 -10.58 11.63 2.52
N ALA A 63 -9.36 11.35 2.97
CA ALA A 63 -9.07 11.06 4.36
C ALA A 63 -9.58 12.24 5.22
N GLY A 64 -10.76 12.08 5.82
CA GLY A 64 -11.31 13.06 6.75
C GLY A 64 -10.45 13.20 7.99
N LEU A 65 -10.84 14.11 8.90
CA LEU A 65 -10.15 14.30 10.17
C LEU A 65 -10.73 13.38 11.26
N PRO A 66 -9.93 12.94 12.25
CA PRO A 66 -10.47 12.33 13.46
C PRO A 66 -11.40 13.33 14.17
N GLY A 67 -12.45 12.84 14.84
CA GLY A 67 -13.45 13.71 15.48
C GLY A 67 -14.45 14.37 14.53
N ALA A 68 -14.43 14.02 13.24
CA ALA A 68 -15.39 14.48 12.25
C ALA A 68 -16.10 13.29 11.58
N ALA A 69 -17.37 13.49 11.17
CA ALA A 69 -18.12 12.48 10.44
C ALA A 69 -17.38 12.07 9.14
N PRO A 70 -17.39 10.78 8.75
CA PRO A 70 -18.15 9.66 9.33
C PRO A 70 -17.46 8.95 10.51
N PHE A 71 -16.46 9.58 11.13
CA PHE A 71 -15.74 9.06 12.31
C PHE A 71 -14.95 7.75 12.09
N THR A 72 -14.70 7.36 10.83
CA THR A 72 -13.85 6.21 10.48
C THR A 72 -12.45 6.30 11.11
N ARG A 73 -11.96 7.52 11.38
CA ARG A 73 -10.64 7.77 12.01
C ARG A 73 -10.70 8.02 13.52
N GLY A 74 -11.84 7.79 14.15
CA GLY A 74 -12.05 8.00 15.59
C GLY A 74 -13.02 9.13 15.90
N SER A 75 -13.66 9.03 17.05
CA SER A 75 -14.69 9.96 17.53
C SER A 75 -14.14 11.24 18.16
N THR A 76 -12.87 11.26 18.58
CA THR A 76 -12.22 12.40 19.22
C THR A 76 -11.19 13.02 18.28
N ALA A 77 -11.12 14.35 18.23
CA ALA A 77 -10.14 15.07 17.41
C ALA A 77 -8.69 14.80 17.87
N ASP A 78 -8.49 14.65 19.19
CA ASP A 78 -7.19 14.35 19.80
C ASP A 78 -6.80 12.86 19.73
N GLY A 79 -7.65 11.99 19.18
CA GLY A 79 -7.43 10.54 19.14
C GLY A 79 -7.23 9.94 20.54
N ASN A 80 -6.25 9.05 20.65
CA ASN A 80 -5.90 8.32 21.89
C ASN A 80 -4.79 9.01 22.72
N ARG A 81 -4.59 10.32 22.56
CA ARG A 81 -3.54 11.06 23.28
C ARG A 81 -3.63 10.96 24.80
N ARG A 82 -4.80 10.64 25.35
CA ARG A 82 -5.05 10.48 26.80
C ARG A 82 -5.26 9.02 27.23
N GLY A 83 -4.92 8.07 26.37
CA GLY A 83 -5.28 6.65 26.54
C GLY A 83 -6.41 6.24 25.61
N TRP A 84 -6.81 4.98 25.73
CA TRP A 84 -7.95 4.40 25.02
C TRP A 84 -9.29 4.87 25.60
#